data_AF-A0A9D1XCH0-F1
#
_entry.id   AF-A0A9D1XCH0-F1
#
_cell.length_a   1.000
_cell.length_b   1.000
_cell.length_c   1.000
_cell.angle_alpha   90.00
_cell.angle_beta   90.00
_cell.angle_gamma   90.00
#
_symmetry.space_group_name_H-M   'P 1'
#
loop_
_entity.id
_entity.type
_entity.pdbx_description
1 polymer ?
#
loop_
_entity_poly.entity_id
_entity_poly.type
_entity_poly.pdbx_seq_one_letter_code
_entity_poly.pdbx_strand_id
1 'polypeptide(L)' 'MKCWFTSSGRAIPLSMKLRDENGEIVCVKEIYVKDCQKKYYAGNVSWEYKCRIPLRGKFCEVILLFQPETCCWKLLVS' A
#
# COMPACT_ATOMS: atom_id res chain seq x y z
N MET A 1 3.46 6.48 -5.70
CA MET A 1 2.87 5.13 -5.75
C MET A 1 2.65 4.75 -7.21
N LYS A 2 2.85 3.48 -7.59
CA LYS A 2 2.32 2.93 -8.84
C LYS A 2 1.23 1.91 -8.48
N CYS A 3 0.08 1.98 -9.14
CA CYS A 3 -1.01 1.04 -8.96
C CYS A 3 -1.75 0.80 -10.28
N TRP A 4 -2.51 -0.30 -10.34
CA TRP A 4 -3.53 -0.52 -11.36
C TRP A 4 -4.91 -0.26 -10.78
N PHE A 5 -5.85 0.14 -11.63
CA PHE A 5 -7.26 0.18 -11.28
C PHE A 5 -7.97 -0.92 -12.05
N THR A 6 -8.76 -1.71 -11.32
CA THR A 6 -9.69 -2.66 -11.93
C THR A 6 -10.90 -1.91 -12.51
N SER A 7 -11.67 -2.55 -13.38
CA SER A 7 -12.91 -1.99 -13.90
C SER A 7 -13.94 -1.65 -12.81
N SER A 8 -13.87 -2.31 -11.65
CA SER A 8 -14.70 -2.01 -10.48
C SER A 8 -14.15 -0.87 -9.60
N GLY A 9 -13.09 -0.20 -10.03
CA GLY A 9 -12.49 0.94 -9.32
C GLY A 9 -11.58 0.57 -8.15
N ARG A 10 -11.33 -0.72 -7.90
CA ARG A 10 -10.35 -1.15 -6.88
C ARG A 10 -8.92 -0.89 -7.36
N ALA A 11 -8.12 -0.26 -6.51
CA ALA A 11 -6.71 0.06 -6.78
C ALA A 11 -5.77 -1.05 -6.28
N ILE A 12 -4.97 -1.65 -7.16
CA ILE A 12 -4.00 -2.71 -6.83
C ILE A 12 -2.60 -2.10 -6.76
N PRO A 13 -1.93 -2.11 -5.58
CA PRO A 13 -0.60 -1.53 -5.44
C PRO A 13 0.45 -2.37 -6.15
N LEU A 14 1.39 -1.73 -6.86
CA LEU A 14 2.45 -2.42 -7.62
C LEU A 14 3.85 -2.10 -7.12
N SER A 15 4.13 -0.80 -6.93
CA SER A 15 5.44 -0.34 -6.47
C SER A 15 5.33 1.00 -5.76
N MET A 16 6.30 1.31 -4.90
CA MET A 16 6.33 2.56 -4.16
C MET A 16 7.74 3.05 -3.88
N LYS A 17 7.86 4.36 -3.65
CA LYS A 17 9.04 4.98 -3.08
C LYS A 17 8.71 5.31 -1.64
N LEU A 18 9.61 4.94 -0.73
CA LEU A 18 9.51 5.22 0.70
C LEU A 18 10.73 6.04 1.10
N ARG A 19 10.56 6.91 2.08
CA ARG A 19 11.68 7.49 2.81
C ARG A 19 11.92 6.63 4.04
N ASP A 20 13.14 6.17 4.23
CA ASP A 20 13.51 5.40 5.42
C ASP A 20 13.91 6.30 6.60
N GLU A 21 14.29 5.68 7.71
CA GLU A 21 14.69 6.36 8.95
C GLU A 21 15.94 7.25 8.78
N ASN A 22 16.79 6.94 7.81
CA ASN A 22 17.99 7.72 7.50
C ASN A 22 17.69 8.87 6.51
N GLY A 23 16.43 9.00 6.06
CA GLY A 23 16.02 9.98 5.07
C GLY A 23 16.26 9.56 3.63
N GLU A 24 16.79 8.36 3.38
CA GLU A 24 17.06 7.85 2.05
C GLU A 24 15.78 7.40 1.33
N ILE A 25 15.73 7.63 0.03
CA ILE A 25 14.60 7.17 -0.80
C ILE A 25 14.87 5.73 -1.25
N VAL A 26 14.10 4.80 -0.69
CA VAL A 26 14.11 3.39 -1.07
C VAL A 26 12.99 3.10 -2.05
N CYS A 27 13.32 2.43 -3.16
CA CYS A 27 12.35 2.02 -4.17
C CYS A 27 11.93 0.56 -3.96
N VAL A 28 10.69 0.34 -3.52
CA VAL A 28 10.05 -0.98 -3.46
C VAL A 28 9.46 -1.28 -4.84
N LYS A 29 10.09 -2.17 -5.59
CA LYS A 29 9.72 -2.46 -6.98
C LYS A 29 8.54 -3.43 -7.13
N GLU A 30 8.34 -4.30 -6.15
CA GLU A 30 7.36 -5.38 -6.22
C GLU A 30 6.60 -5.50 -4.90
N ILE A 31 5.28 -5.41 -4.96
CA ILE A 31 4.39 -5.50 -3.80
C ILE A 31 3.55 -6.77 -3.96
N TYR A 32 3.68 -7.69 -3.01
CA TYR A 32 2.92 -8.93 -2.99
C TYR A 32 1.69 -8.76 -2.09
N VAL A 33 0.51 -8.59 -2.69
CA VAL A 33 -0.75 -8.49 -1.94
C VAL A 33 -1.19 -9.89 -1.50
N LYS A 34 -1.34 -10.10 -0.20
CA LYS A 34 -1.83 -11.35 0.40
C LYS A 34 -3.34 -11.34 0.63
N ASP A 35 -3.85 -10.21 1.08
CA ASP A 35 -5.25 -10.03 1.46
C ASP A 35 -5.67 -8.58 1.20
N CYS A 36 -6.95 -8.38 0.94
CA CYS A 36 -7.53 -7.07 0.64
C CYS A 36 -8.94 -6.97 1.22
N GLN A 37 -9.16 -5.98 2.08
CA GLN A 37 -10.44 -5.74 2.74
C GLN A 37 -10.92 -4.32 2.50
N LYS A 38 -12.20 -4.17 2.16
CA LYS A 38 -12.88 -2.87 2.12
C LYS A 38 -13.42 -2.57 3.52
N LYS A 39 -13.11 -1.40 4.05
CA LYS A 39 -13.61 -0.92 5.34
C LYS A 39 -14.39 0.37 5.17
N TYR A 40 -15.29 0.61 6.11
CA TYR A 40 -16.11 1.80 6.20
C TYR A 40 -15.84 2.46 7.56
N TYR A 41 -15.28 3.67 7.52
CA TYR A 41 -14.95 4.43 8.71
C TYR A 41 -15.66 5.78 8.66
N ALA A 42 -16.62 5.99 9.56
CA ALA A 42 -17.43 7.21 9.63
C ALA A 42 -18.02 7.62 8.26
N GLY A 43 -18.49 6.64 7.48
CA GLY A 43 -19.05 6.86 6.15
C GLY A 43 -18.04 6.91 5.00
N ASN A 44 -16.73 7.00 5.28
CA ASN A 44 -15.68 7.00 4.26
C ASN A 44 -15.21 5.58 3.94
N VAL A 45 -14.92 5.32 2.66
CA VAL A 45 -14.38 4.03 2.23
C VAL A 45 -12.87 4.02 2.41
N SER A 46 -12.33 2.91 2.90
CA SER A 46 -10.90 2.63 2.79
C SER A 46 -10.67 1.20 2.36
N TRP A 47 -9.53 0.97 1.73
CA TRP A 47 -9.07 -0.36 1.37
C TRP A 47 -7.79 -0.68 2.13
N GLU A 48 -7.80 -1.77 2.89
CA GLU A 48 -6.61 -2.29 3.55
C GLU A 48 -6.05 -3.46 2.76
N TYR A 49 -4.77 -3.36 2.39
CA TYR A 49 -4.03 -4.40 1.71
C TYR A 49 -2.95 -4.92 2.66
N LYS A 50 -3.02 -6.20 3.03
CA LYS A 50 -1.92 -6.87 3.71
C LYS A 50 -0.91 -7.28 2.65
N CYS A 51 0.29 -6.75 2.75
CA CYS A 51 1.30 -6.88 1.72
C CYS A 51 2.59 -7.44 2.29
N ARG A 52 3.32 -8.19 1.46
CA ARG A 52 4.72 -8.52 1.68
C ARG A 52 5.56 -7.72 0.68
N ILE A 53 6.58 -7.03 1.16
CA ILE A 53 7.44 -6.17 0.33
C ILE A 53 8.93 -6.49 0.53
N PRO A 54 9.77 -6.42 -0.51
CA PRO A 54 11.21 -6.46 -0.36
C PRO A 54 11.73 -5.11 0.15
N LEU A 55 12.45 -5.12 1.26
CA LEU A 55 13.10 -3.95 1.84
C LEU A 55 14.47 -4.35 2.41
N ARG A 56 15.54 -3.68 1.95
CA ARG A 56 16.92 -3.88 2.41
C ARG A 56 17.35 -5.37 2.46
N GLY A 57 16.99 -6.15 1.45
CA GLY A 57 17.36 -7.57 1.34
C GLY A 57 16.53 -8.54 2.18
N LYS A 58 15.50 -8.06 2.88
CA LYS A 58 14.54 -8.88 3.62
C LYS A 58 13.13 -8.66 3.08
N PHE A 59 12.23 -9.59 3.39
CA PHE A 59 10.80 -9.37 3.18
C PHE A 59 10.16 -8.89 4.47
N CYS A 60 9.36 -7.83 4.37
CA CYS A 60 8.61 -7.27 5.48
C CYS A 60 7.11 -7.39 5.20
N GLU A 61 6.33 -7.71 6.23
CA GLU A 61 4.88 -7.60 6.20
C GLU A 61 4.49 -6.17 6.53
N VAL A 62 3.58 -5.59 5.74
CA VAL A 62 3.10 -4.22 5.92
C VAL A 62 1.62 -4.15 5.59
N ILE A 63 0.93 -3.11 6.08
CA ILE A 63 -0.42 -2.78 5.64
C ILE A 63 -0.36 -1.51 4.80
N LEU A 64 -0.89 -1.58 3.57
CA LEU A 64 -1.14 -0.41 2.74
C LEU A 64 -2.62 -0.04 2.86
N LEU A 65 -2.89 1.18 3.29
CA LEU A 65 -4.23 1.74 3.36
C LEU A 65 -4.44 2.70 2.19
N PHE A 66 -5.44 2.44 1.35
CA PHE A 66 -5.85 3.34 0.27
C PHE A 66 -7.18 4.03 0.61
N GLN A 67 -7.18 5.36 0.52
CA GLN A 67 -8.35 6.21 0.74
C GLN A 67 -8.79 6.80 -0.61
N PRO A 68 -9.85 6.26 -1.25
CA PRO A 68 -10.27 6.68 -2.59
C PRO A 68 -10.62 8.17 -2.69
N GLU A 69 -11.26 8.73 -1.66
CA GLU A 69 -11.75 10.11 -1.64
C GLU A 69 -10.63 11.14 -1.76
N THR A 70 -9.45 10.82 -1.24
CA THR A 70 -8.25 11.67 -1.29
C THR A 70 -7.19 11.14 -2.25
N CYS A 71 -7.44 10.00 -2.91
CA CYS A 71 -6.46 9.27 -3.71
C CYS A 71 -5.12 9.03 -2.97
N CYS A 72 -5.19 8.84 -1.65
CA CYS A 72 -4.01 8.77 -0.80
C CYS A 72 -3.69 7.32 -0.41
N TRP A 73 -2.39 6.99 -0.43
CA TRP A 73 -1.86 5.74 0.10
C TRP A 73 -1.09 6.02 1.38
N LYS A 74 -1.38 5.24 2.42
CA LYS A 74 -0.65 5.26 3.69
C LYS A 74 -0.02 3.90 3.93
N LEU A 75 1.25 3.92 4.33
CA LEU A 75 1.96 2.74 4.81
C LEU A 75 1.79 2.66 6.33
N LEU A 76 1.32 1.52 6.82
CA LEU A 76 1.27 1.20 8.24
C LEU A 76 2.26 0.04 8.47
N VAL A 77 3.22 0.28 9.36
CA VAL A 77 4.20 -0.72 9.80
C VAL A 77 3.63 -1.36 11.07
N SER A 78 3.58 -2.69 11.11
CA SER A 78 3.14 -3.46 12.29
C SER A 78 4.22 -3.50 13.35
#